data_AF-A0A841RDD9-F1
#
_entry.id   AF-A0A841RDD9-F1
#
_cell.length_a   1.000
_cell.length_b   1.000
_cell.length_c   1.000
_cell.angle_alpha   90.00
_cell.angle_beta   90.00
_cell.angle_gamma   90.00
#
_symmetry.space_group_name_H-M   'P 1'
#
loop_
_entity.id
_entity.type
_entity.pdbx_description
1 polymer ?
#
loop_
_entity_poly.entity_id
_entity_poly.type
_entity_poly.pdbx_seq_one_letter_code
_entity_poly.pdbx_strand_id
1 'polypeptide(L)'
;MDNRIKGPFYSGDEIDKIILLYDRKNRILKNQNYMIEDIALSELTNYIISISNENGHWQISRDRILELLDLDMTDVYRQIVSSTNPLVSFSISQFTHNDAGALISLLETIGLDKAPEAFWNAGLWIPFAVQTDLQSFLIEQIWEERNNHLIEYESFLSIFDRFGNFHRSIDIYLEEYFPHGPITDRAIGKLLTSINVDPGENRIRLLRSLAYELFRREIIPYRNLFSRFIPELKNYLISKGRIEPPARPRSPVSEEEKIARRLFAYSPDQPIILKDLKDRYKNLMKKYHPDINPEGLEKSKEINRAYCQLLPGK
;
A
#
# COMPACT_ATOMS: atom_id res chain seq x y z
N MET A 1 -62.37 -11.42 -50.32
CA MET A 1 -61.38 -11.95 -49.37
C MET A 1 -60.96 -10.79 -48.47
N ASP A 2 -61.48 -10.71 -47.25
CA ASP A 2 -60.94 -9.80 -46.24
C ASP A 2 -61.28 -10.36 -44.84
N ASN A 3 -60.40 -11.21 -44.33
CA ASN A 3 -60.52 -11.79 -42.98
C ASN A 3 -59.67 -10.94 -42.03
N ARG A 4 -60.28 -9.91 -41.43
CA ARG A 4 -59.68 -9.21 -40.28
C ARG A 4 -59.97 -10.01 -39.01
N ILE A 5 -58.92 -10.63 -38.48
CA ILE A 5 -58.91 -11.33 -37.19
C ILE A 5 -59.24 -10.31 -36.10
N LYS A 6 -60.41 -10.43 -35.47
CA LYS A 6 -60.77 -9.70 -34.25
C LYS A 6 -60.12 -10.43 -33.07
N GLY A 7 -59.00 -9.92 -32.57
CA GLY A 7 -58.48 -10.30 -31.25
C GLY A 7 -59.40 -9.80 -30.13
N PRO A 8 -59.42 -10.48 -28.96
CA PRO A 8 -60.24 -10.04 -27.84
C PRO A 8 -59.75 -8.68 -27.33
N PHE A 9 -60.66 -7.70 -27.30
CA PHE A 9 -60.43 -6.41 -26.65
C PHE A 9 -60.63 -6.60 -25.14
N TYR A 10 -59.53 -6.63 -24.39
CA TYR A 10 -59.57 -6.58 -22.93
C TYR A 10 -59.99 -5.17 -22.47
N SER A 11 -60.86 -5.10 -21.47
CA SER A 11 -61.22 -3.83 -20.82
C SER A 11 -60.03 -3.27 -20.00
N GLY A 12 -60.01 -1.96 -19.75
CA GLY A 12 -58.92 -1.31 -18.99
C GLY A 12 -58.68 -1.97 -17.62
N ASP A 13 -59.75 -2.34 -16.92
CA ASP A 13 -59.69 -3.03 -15.61
C ASP A 13 -59.11 -4.47 -15.71
N GLU A 14 -59.25 -5.14 -16.86
CA GLU A 14 -58.67 -6.46 -17.09
C GLU A 14 -57.17 -6.37 -17.40
N ILE A 15 -56.74 -5.32 -18.11
CA ILE A 15 -55.32 -5.06 -18.38
C ILE A 15 -54.57 -4.76 -17.07
N ASP A 16 -55.14 -3.93 -16.19
CA ASP A 16 -54.52 -3.61 -14.90
C ASP A 16 -54.40 -4.83 -13.99
N LYS A 17 -55.40 -5.73 -13.97
CA LYS A 17 -55.32 -7.00 -13.25
C LYS A 17 -54.24 -7.94 -13.81
N ILE A 18 -54.06 -7.99 -15.13
CA ILE A 18 -53.02 -8.80 -15.78
C ILE A 18 -51.62 -8.26 -15.43
N ILE A 19 -51.43 -6.94 -15.46
CA ILE A 19 -50.16 -6.31 -15.05
C ILE A 19 -49.83 -6.63 -13.59
N LEU A 20 -50.82 -6.50 -12.69
CA LEU A 20 -50.62 -6.74 -11.26
C LEU A 20 -50.33 -8.22 -10.93
N LEU A 21 -50.93 -9.15 -11.67
CA LEU A 21 -50.64 -10.59 -11.57
C LEU A 21 -49.26 -10.94 -12.14
N TYR A 22 -48.85 -10.29 -13.24
CA TYR A 22 -47.54 -10.46 -13.84
C TYR A 22 -46.43 -9.96 -12.89
N ASP A 23 -46.60 -8.78 -12.29
CA ASP A 23 -45.68 -8.22 -11.30
C ASP A 23 -45.57 -9.08 -10.05
N ARG A 24 -46.70 -9.61 -9.56
CA ARG A 24 -46.71 -10.53 -8.41
C ARG A 24 -45.99 -11.84 -8.73
N LYS A 25 -46.22 -12.42 -9.91
CA LYS A 25 -45.54 -13.64 -10.36
C LYS A 25 -44.04 -13.43 -10.53
N ASN A 26 -43.62 -12.31 -11.11
CA ASN A 26 -42.22 -11.94 -11.25
C ASN A 26 -41.54 -11.71 -9.90
N ARG A 27 -42.22 -11.09 -8.92
CA ARG A 27 -41.69 -10.97 -7.55
C ARG A 27 -41.52 -12.34 -6.88
N ILE A 28 -42.45 -13.26 -7.07
CA ILE A 28 -42.35 -14.63 -6.51
C ILE A 28 -41.17 -15.39 -7.15
N LEU A 29 -41.06 -15.35 -8.48
CA LEU A 29 -39.96 -16.00 -9.21
C LEU A 29 -38.59 -15.40 -8.84
N LYS A 30 -38.53 -14.07 -8.71
CA LYS A 30 -37.32 -13.37 -8.29
C LYS A 30 -36.94 -13.73 -6.84
N ASN A 31 -37.91 -13.79 -5.93
CA ASN A 31 -37.68 -14.21 -4.55
C ASN A 31 -37.28 -15.68 -4.41
N GLN A 32 -37.83 -16.56 -5.26
CA GLN A 32 -37.43 -17.97 -5.30
C GLN A 32 -36.00 -18.12 -5.83
N ASN A 33 -35.63 -17.40 -6.90
CA ASN A 33 -34.26 -17.38 -7.40
C ASN A 33 -33.28 -16.83 -6.35
N TYR A 34 -33.66 -15.77 -5.62
CA TYR A 34 -32.83 -15.23 -4.54
C TYR A 34 -32.59 -16.24 -3.40
N MET A 35 -33.60 -17.02 -3.03
CA MET A 35 -33.43 -18.04 -1.99
C MET A 35 -32.54 -19.20 -2.44
N ILE A 36 -32.62 -19.59 -3.71
CA ILE A 36 -31.76 -20.65 -4.26
C ILE A 36 -30.31 -20.17 -4.33
N GLU A 37 -30.07 -18.94 -4.76
CA GLU A 37 -28.75 -18.31 -4.79
C GLU A 37 -28.13 -18.23 -3.38
N ASP A 38 -28.89 -17.76 -2.38
CA ASP A 38 -28.41 -17.62 -1.00
C ASP A 38 -28.05 -19.00 -0.39
N ILE A 39 -28.81 -20.05 -0.68
CA ILE A 39 -28.51 -21.42 -0.21
C ILE A 39 -27.23 -21.93 -0.87
N ALA A 40 -27.11 -21.84 -2.19
CA ALA A 40 -25.95 -22.34 -2.92
C ALA A 40 -24.65 -21.63 -2.50
N LEU A 41 -24.69 -20.30 -2.35
CA LEU A 41 -23.55 -19.52 -1.85
C LEU A 41 -23.22 -19.84 -0.39
N SER A 42 -24.23 -20.08 0.45
CA SER A 42 -24.02 -20.51 1.84
C SER A 42 -23.36 -21.88 1.92
N GLU A 43 -23.79 -22.84 1.10
CA GLU A 43 -23.17 -24.17 1.05
C GLU A 43 -21.72 -24.10 0.58
N LEU A 44 -21.45 -23.33 -0.49
CA LEU A 44 -20.10 -23.13 -1.01
C LEU A 44 -19.18 -22.47 0.03
N THR A 45 -19.62 -21.37 0.64
CA THR A 45 -18.81 -20.64 1.63
C THR A 45 -18.56 -21.48 2.89
N ASN A 46 -19.58 -22.20 3.39
CA ASN A 46 -19.42 -23.13 4.51
C ASN A 46 -18.44 -24.26 4.18
N TYR A 47 -18.50 -24.81 2.97
CA TYR A 47 -17.54 -25.82 2.53
C TYR A 47 -16.11 -25.25 2.50
N ILE A 48 -15.91 -24.06 1.93
CA ILE A 48 -14.59 -23.41 1.89
C ILE A 48 -14.06 -23.15 3.30
N ILE A 49 -14.92 -22.72 4.24
CA ILE A 49 -14.55 -22.57 5.65
C ILE A 49 -14.11 -23.92 6.23
N SER A 50 -14.83 -25.02 5.96
CA SER A 50 -14.52 -26.34 6.52
C SER A 50 -13.20 -26.93 6.04
N ILE A 51 -12.74 -26.55 4.85
CA ILE A 51 -11.46 -27.00 4.28
C ILE A 51 -10.32 -26.00 4.54
N SER A 52 -10.62 -24.85 5.13
CA SER A 52 -9.62 -23.84 5.47
C SER A 52 -8.74 -24.34 6.62
N ASN A 53 -7.43 -24.17 6.49
CA ASN A 53 -6.51 -24.43 7.59
C ASN A 53 -6.56 -23.31 8.64
N GLU A 54 -5.79 -23.49 9.73
CA GLU A 54 -5.67 -22.52 10.83
C GLU A 54 -5.20 -21.12 10.37
N ASN A 55 -4.46 -21.05 9.26
CA ASN A 55 -3.97 -19.80 8.67
C ASN A 55 -4.99 -19.15 7.72
N GLY A 56 -6.18 -19.72 7.56
CA GLY A 56 -7.18 -19.22 6.62
C GLY A 56 -6.91 -19.60 5.16
N HIS A 57 -5.93 -20.45 4.87
CA HIS A 57 -5.65 -20.90 3.52
C HIS A 57 -6.59 -22.03 3.15
N TRP A 58 -7.25 -21.88 2.01
CA TRP A 58 -8.12 -22.88 1.42
C TRP A 58 -7.76 -23.07 -0.05
N GLN A 59 -8.18 -24.22 -0.58
CA GLN A 59 -8.04 -24.60 -1.97
C GLN A 59 -9.22 -25.48 -2.37
N ILE A 60 -9.90 -25.13 -3.46
CA ILE A 60 -11.08 -25.86 -3.94
C ILE A 60 -10.94 -26.11 -5.45
N SER A 61 -11.26 -27.33 -5.89
CA SER A 61 -11.27 -27.65 -7.31
C SER A 61 -12.50 -27.07 -7.98
N ARG A 62 -12.36 -26.74 -9.26
CA ARG A 62 -13.47 -26.30 -10.10
C ARG A 62 -14.60 -27.31 -10.15
N ASP A 63 -14.27 -28.59 -10.29
CA ASP A 63 -15.26 -29.67 -10.36
C ASP A 63 -16.08 -29.74 -9.06
N ARG A 64 -15.45 -29.49 -7.90
CA ARG A 64 -16.15 -29.43 -6.61
C ARG A 64 -17.05 -28.21 -6.50
N ILE A 65 -16.66 -27.06 -7.05
CA ILE A 65 -17.52 -25.86 -7.11
C ILE A 65 -18.76 -26.15 -7.96
N LEU A 66 -18.59 -26.76 -9.13
CA LEU A 66 -19.71 -27.11 -10.02
C LEU A 66 -20.66 -28.09 -9.33
N GLU A 67 -20.13 -29.10 -8.64
CA GLU A 67 -20.92 -30.06 -7.87
C GLU A 67 -21.72 -29.39 -6.75
N LEU A 68 -21.10 -28.50 -5.96
CA LEU A 68 -21.75 -27.80 -4.85
C LEU A 68 -22.84 -26.83 -5.30
N LEU A 69 -22.71 -26.28 -6.51
CA LEU A 69 -23.66 -25.32 -7.06
C LEU A 69 -24.68 -25.96 -8.01
N ASP A 70 -24.62 -27.29 -8.20
CA ASP A 70 -25.43 -28.05 -9.16
C ASP A 70 -25.39 -27.46 -10.59
N LEU A 71 -24.18 -27.11 -11.04
CA LEU A 71 -23.97 -26.45 -12.33
C LEU A 71 -23.45 -27.40 -13.39
N ASP A 72 -24.08 -27.36 -14.57
CA ASP A 72 -23.54 -28.02 -15.76
C ASP A 72 -22.41 -27.18 -16.38
N MET A 73 -21.30 -27.84 -16.70
CA MET A 73 -20.14 -27.21 -17.31
C MET A 73 -20.48 -26.54 -18.65
N THR A 74 -21.36 -27.13 -19.46
CA THR A 74 -21.72 -26.55 -20.76
C THR A 74 -22.41 -25.18 -20.59
N ASP A 75 -23.28 -25.07 -19.59
CA ASP A 75 -24.02 -23.84 -19.32
C ASP A 75 -23.11 -22.76 -18.72
N VAL A 76 -22.16 -23.14 -17.87
CA VAL A 76 -21.13 -22.21 -17.37
C VAL A 76 -20.27 -21.67 -18.51
N TYR A 77 -19.80 -22.51 -19.44
CA TYR A 77 -19.04 -22.01 -20.61
C TYR A 77 -19.88 -21.08 -21.49
N ARG A 78 -21.18 -21.39 -21.70
CA ARG A 78 -22.08 -20.51 -22.46
C ARG A 78 -22.18 -19.13 -21.82
N GLN A 79 -22.37 -19.08 -20.51
CA GLN A 79 -22.46 -17.83 -19.76
C GLN A 79 -21.15 -17.03 -19.84
N ILE A 80 -20.00 -17.67 -19.69
CA ILE A 80 -18.69 -17.02 -19.79
C ILE A 80 -18.41 -16.48 -21.19
N VAL A 81 -18.73 -17.23 -22.25
CA VAL A 81 -18.57 -16.75 -23.64
C VAL A 81 -19.53 -15.60 -23.95
N SER A 82 -20.73 -15.62 -23.38
CA SER A 82 -21.70 -14.54 -23.54
C SER A 82 -21.38 -13.30 -22.69
N SER A 83 -20.50 -13.44 -21.71
CA SER A 83 -20.10 -12.39 -20.80
C SER A 83 -19.11 -11.43 -21.47
N THR A 84 -19.33 -10.13 -21.25
CA THR A 84 -18.42 -9.08 -21.71
C THR A 84 -17.22 -8.89 -20.79
N ASN A 85 -17.04 -9.74 -19.78
CA ASN A 85 -16.11 -9.51 -18.68
C ASN A 85 -14.75 -10.18 -18.97
N PRO A 86 -13.69 -9.43 -19.31
CA PRO A 86 -12.44 -9.97 -19.86
C PRO A 86 -11.55 -10.71 -18.84
N LEU A 87 -11.91 -10.69 -17.55
CA LEU A 87 -11.08 -11.19 -16.44
C LEU A 87 -11.40 -12.65 -16.05
N VAL A 88 -12.42 -13.27 -16.65
CA VAL A 88 -12.89 -14.59 -16.24
C VAL A 88 -12.11 -15.69 -16.96
N SER A 89 -10.94 -16.04 -16.43
CA SER A 89 -10.18 -17.19 -16.92
C SER A 89 -10.70 -18.48 -16.30
N PHE A 90 -11.67 -19.14 -16.94
CA PHE A 90 -12.18 -20.46 -16.52
C PHE A 90 -11.20 -21.63 -16.77
N SER A 91 -9.99 -21.32 -17.26
CA SER A 91 -8.89 -22.29 -17.41
C SER A 91 -8.27 -22.70 -16.07
N ILE A 92 -8.58 -21.97 -14.99
CA ILE A 92 -8.13 -22.29 -13.63
C ILE A 92 -8.82 -23.58 -13.19
N SER A 93 -8.02 -24.63 -12.93
CA SER A 93 -8.53 -25.92 -12.45
C SER A 93 -8.84 -25.91 -10.95
N GLN A 94 -8.20 -25.01 -10.20
CA GLN A 94 -8.30 -24.92 -8.74
C GLN A 94 -8.21 -23.46 -8.30
N PHE A 95 -9.11 -23.05 -7.41
CA PHE A 95 -9.09 -21.73 -6.79
C PHE A 95 -8.47 -21.83 -5.40
N THR A 96 -7.71 -20.79 -5.03
CA THR A 96 -7.09 -20.65 -3.71
C THR A 96 -7.52 -19.36 -3.03
N HIS A 97 -7.19 -19.21 -1.75
CA HIS A 97 -7.36 -17.95 -1.00
C HIS A 97 -6.76 -16.72 -1.71
N ASN A 98 -5.70 -16.87 -2.50
CA ASN A 98 -5.10 -15.74 -3.25
C ASN A 98 -5.94 -15.37 -4.49
N ASP A 99 -6.74 -16.30 -5.00
CA ASP A 99 -7.55 -16.15 -6.21
C ASP A 99 -9.03 -15.94 -5.88
N ALA A 100 -9.36 -15.63 -4.63
CA ALA A 100 -10.74 -15.46 -4.15
C ALA A 100 -11.52 -14.44 -5.00
N GLY A 101 -10.89 -13.34 -5.40
CA GLY A 101 -11.52 -12.34 -6.27
C GLY A 101 -11.84 -12.86 -7.68
N ALA A 102 -11.00 -13.76 -8.23
CA ALA A 102 -11.26 -14.39 -9.52
C ALA A 102 -12.41 -15.40 -9.43
N LEU A 103 -12.49 -16.16 -8.32
CA LEU A 103 -13.64 -17.02 -8.04
C LEU A 103 -14.93 -16.20 -7.92
N ILE A 104 -14.92 -15.10 -7.16
CA ILE A 104 -16.09 -14.23 -7.01
C ILE A 104 -16.53 -13.67 -8.37
N SER A 105 -15.59 -13.14 -9.16
CA SER A 105 -15.89 -12.59 -10.50
C SER A 105 -16.50 -13.64 -11.43
N LEU A 106 -16.06 -14.89 -11.30
CA LEU A 106 -16.65 -16.02 -12.02
C LEU A 106 -18.08 -16.31 -11.54
N LEU A 107 -18.30 -16.38 -10.23
CA LEU A 107 -19.62 -16.63 -9.64
C LEU A 107 -20.63 -15.55 -10.07
N GLU A 108 -20.23 -14.27 -10.05
CA GLU A 108 -21.05 -13.17 -10.59
C GLU A 108 -21.36 -13.36 -12.07
N THR A 109 -20.37 -13.80 -12.86
CA THR A 109 -20.54 -14.02 -14.32
C THR A 109 -21.56 -15.11 -14.64
N ILE A 110 -21.71 -16.11 -13.76
CA ILE A 110 -22.69 -17.18 -13.93
C ILE A 110 -24.06 -16.87 -13.28
N GLY A 111 -24.24 -15.65 -12.78
CA GLY A 111 -25.51 -15.14 -12.24
C GLY A 111 -25.66 -15.26 -10.73
N LEU A 112 -24.56 -15.48 -9.99
CA LEU A 112 -24.53 -15.43 -8.52
C LEU A 112 -24.01 -14.05 -8.07
N ASP A 113 -24.80 -13.01 -8.33
CA ASP A 113 -24.48 -11.60 -8.07
C ASP A 113 -24.16 -11.30 -6.60
N LYS A 114 -24.66 -12.12 -5.66
CA LYS A 114 -24.39 -11.95 -4.22
C LYS A 114 -23.09 -12.58 -3.74
N ALA A 115 -22.31 -13.21 -4.64
CA ALA A 115 -21.05 -13.84 -4.26
C ALA A 115 -20.08 -12.93 -3.48
N PRO A 116 -19.87 -11.64 -3.84
CA PRO A 116 -19.00 -10.75 -3.06
C PRO A 116 -19.47 -10.59 -1.60
N GLU A 117 -20.77 -10.39 -1.41
CA GLU A 117 -21.38 -10.23 -0.08
C GLU A 117 -21.28 -11.52 0.73
N ALA A 118 -21.60 -12.67 0.12
CA ALA A 118 -21.51 -13.96 0.79
C ALA A 118 -20.08 -14.28 1.24
N PHE A 119 -19.07 -14.04 0.39
CA PHE A 119 -17.67 -14.29 0.73
C PHE A 119 -17.15 -13.33 1.80
N TRP A 120 -17.55 -12.05 1.75
CA TRP A 120 -17.25 -11.09 2.83
C TRP A 120 -17.92 -11.49 4.15
N ASN A 121 -19.18 -11.93 4.09
CA ASN A 121 -19.95 -12.38 5.23
C ASN A 121 -19.35 -13.63 5.88
N ALA A 122 -18.79 -14.52 5.06
CA ALA A 122 -18.07 -15.72 5.49
C ALA A 122 -16.64 -15.45 6.02
N GLY A 123 -16.09 -14.26 5.77
CA GLY A 123 -14.70 -13.92 6.11
C GLY A 123 -13.68 -14.61 5.19
N LEU A 124 -14.01 -14.80 3.92
CA LEU A 124 -13.18 -15.48 2.90
C LEU A 124 -12.54 -14.51 1.91
N TRP A 125 -13.02 -13.27 1.84
CA TRP A 125 -12.52 -12.24 0.94
C TRP A 125 -12.73 -10.86 1.56
N ILE A 126 -11.90 -9.87 1.22
CA ILE A 126 -12.02 -8.48 1.70
C ILE A 126 -12.33 -7.56 0.50
N PRO A 127 -13.48 -6.87 0.47
CA PRO A 127 -13.77 -5.87 -0.55
C PRO A 127 -12.75 -4.74 -0.57
N PHE A 128 -12.43 -4.21 -1.75
CA PHE A 128 -11.43 -3.14 -1.90
C PHE A 128 -11.71 -1.92 -1.00
N ALA A 129 -12.97 -1.48 -0.91
CA ALA A 129 -13.36 -0.39 -0.02
C ALA A 129 -12.99 -0.66 1.45
N VAL A 130 -13.20 -1.90 1.91
CA VAL A 130 -12.82 -2.31 3.27
C VAL A 130 -11.29 -2.35 3.43
N GLN A 131 -10.54 -2.72 2.38
CA GLN A 131 -9.08 -2.68 2.41
C GLN A 131 -8.55 -1.25 2.54
N THR A 132 -9.14 -0.29 1.82
CA THR A 132 -8.77 1.13 1.90
C THR A 132 -9.16 1.74 3.24
N ASP A 133 -10.30 1.36 3.78
CA ASP A 133 -10.75 1.83 5.09
C ASP A 133 -9.86 1.27 6.20
N LEU A 134 -9.49 -0.02 6.14
CA LEU A 134 -8.55 -0.62 7.09
C LEU A 134 -7.21 0.13 7.10
N GLN A 135 -6.66 0.47 5.93
CA GLN A 135 -5.43 1.27 5.84
C GLN A 135 -5.58 2.62 6.55
N SER A 136 -6.71 3.30 6.31
CA SER A 136 -7.01 4.60 6.92
C SER A 136 -7.11 4.49 8.45
N PHE A 137 -7.84 3.50 8.95
CA PHE A 137 -7.97 3.25 10.39
C PHE A 137 -6.63 2.86 11.04
N LEU A 138 -5.80 2.05 10.37
CA LEU A 138 -4.45 1.72 10.88
C LEU A 138 -3.60 2.98 11.03
N ILE A 139 -3.57 3.85 10.02
CA ILE A 139 -2.82 5.12 10.08
C ILE A 139 -3.37 6.03 11.18
N GLU A 140 -4.69 6.14 11.30
CA GLU A 140 -5.35 6.91 12.34
C GLU A 140 -4.98 6.40 13.74
N GLN A 141 -5.01 5.09 13.97
CA GLN A 141 -4.62 4.48 15.25
C GLN A 141 -3.16 4.74 15.59
N ILE A 142 -2.26 4.63 14.62
CA ILE A 142 -0.85 4.94 14.82
C ILE A 142 -0.67 6.42 15.19
N TRP A 143 -1.38 7.33 14.53
CA TRP A 143 -1.32 8.75 14.85
C TRP A 143 -1.90 9.08 16.21
N GLU A 144 -3.02 8.49 16.58
CA GLU A 144 -3.67 8.67 17.87
C GLU A 144 -2.73 8.22 19.00
N GLU A 145 -2.17 7.03 18.91
CA GLU A 145 -1.22 6.50 19.89
C GLU A 145 0.05 7.34 19.93
N ARG A 146 0.63 7.68 18.78
CA ARG A 146 1.81 8.54 18.71
C ARG A 146 1.57 9.90 19.36
N ASN A 147 0.42 10.53 19.11
CA ASN A 147 0.14 11.87 19.66
C ASN A 147 -0.09 11.85 21.17
N ASN A 148 -0.55 10.71 21.71
CA ASN A 148 -0.75 10.52 23.15
C ASN A 148 0.49 9.99 23.88
N HIS A 149 1.49 9.50 23.14
CA HIS A 149 2.71 8.94 23.71
C HIS A 149 3.70 10.03 24.13
N LEU A 150 4.12 9.95 25.38
CA LEU A 150 5.24 10.74 25.89
C LEU A 150 6.54 9.97 25.65
N ILE A 151 7.51 10.60 25.01
CA ILE A 151 8.77 9.94 24.66
C ILE A 151 9.54 9.56 25.94
N GLU A 152 9.63 8.25 26.18
CA GLU A 152 10.44 7.64 27.24
C GLU A 152 11.94 7.63 26.87
N TYR A 153 12.60 8.77 27.02
CA TYR A 153 13.99 8.97 26.61
C TYR A 153 15.00 8.05 27.32
N GLU A 154 14.83 7.79 28.62
CA GLU A 154 15.74 6.93 29.39
C GLU A 154 15.60 5.45 29.03
N SER A 155 14.37 5.01 28.74
CA SER A 155 14.12 3.68 28.17
C SER A 155 14.79 3.55 26.81
N PHE A 156 14.64 4.55 25.94
CA PHE A 156 15.32 4.55 24.64
C PHE A 156 16.85 4.52 24.75
N LEU A 157 17.43 5.28 25.69
CA LEU A 157 18.88 5.25 25.95
C LEU A 157 19.33 3.86 26.40
N SER A 158 18.56 3.20 27.27
CA SER A 158 18.87 1.85 27.74
C SER A 158 18.83 0.83 26.60
N ILE A 159 17.84 0.95 25.70
CA ILE A 159 17.77 0.15 24.47
C ILE A 159 18.99 0.46 23.59
N PHE A 160 19.35 1.73 23.39
CA PHE A 160 20.52 2.09 22.61
C PHE A 160 21.83 1.54 23.17
N ASP A 161 22.08 1.71 24.47
CA ASP A 161 23.30 1.23 25.11
C ASP A 161 23.42 -0.31 25.04
N ARG A 162 22.30 -1.04 24.97
CA ARG A 162 22.27 -2.49 24.77
C ARG A 162 22.59 -2.92 23.34
N PHE A 163 22.08 -2.23 22.33
CA PHE A 163 22.15 -2.67 20.93
C PHE A 163 23.21 -1.94 20.09
N GLY A 164 23.64 -0.75 20.50
CA GLY A 164 24.68 0.06 19.86
C GLY A 164 24.35 0.58 18.45
N ASN A 165 23.12 0.38 17.96
CA ASN A 165 22.70 0.77 16.62
C ASN A 165 21.39 1.55 16.66
N PHE A 166 21.43 2.81 16.22
CA PHE A 166 20.29 3.72 16.27
C PHE A 166 19.05 3.18 15.55
N HIS A 167 19.21 2.63 14.34
CA HIS A 167 18.08 2.15 13.56
C HIS A 167 17.41 0.97 14.24
N ARG A 168 18.19 0.01 14.74
CA ARG A 168 17.69 -1.15 15.48
C ARG A 168 17.03 -0.74 16.79
N SER A 169 17.60 0.24 17.51
CA SER A 169 17.00 0.75 18.75
C SER A 169 15.65 1.42 18.51
N ILE A 170 15.49 2.14 17.40
CA ILE A 170 14.20 2.69 16.99
C ILE A 170 13.21 1.55 16.74
N ASP A 171 13.59 0.53 15.99
CA ASP A 171 12.67 -0.57 15.65
C ASP A 171 12.19 -1.30 16.92
N ILE A 172 13.08 -1.54 17.88
CA ILE A 172 12.75 -2.15 19.19
C ILE A 172 11.87 -1.23 20.04
N TYR A 173 12.19 0.06 20.09
CA TYR A 173 11.36 1.03 20.81
C TYR A 173 9.95 1.10 20.23
N LEU A 174 9.83 1.11 18.90
CA LEU A 174 8.53 1.10 18.24
C LEU A 174 7.78 -0.21 18.50
N GLU A 175 8.45 -1.36 18.50
CA GLU A 175 7.82 -2.64 18.84
C GLU A 175 7.30 -2.69 20.28
N GLU A 176 8.03 -2.10 21.23
CA GLU A 176 7.67 -2.07 22.65
C GLU A 176 6.49 -1.12 22.94
N TYR A 177 6.54 0.10 22.41
CA TYR A 177 5.56 1.14 22.73
C TYR A 177 4.40 1.24 21.73
N PHE A 178 4.62 0.78 20.49
CA PHE A 178 3.63 0.79 19.41
C PHE A 178 3.55 -0.61 18.76
N PRO A 179 3.12 -1.64 19.49
CA PRO A 179 3.07 -2.99 18.95
C PRO A 179 2.00 -3.11 17.85
N HIS A 180 2.37 -3.69 16.70
CA HIS A 180 1.46 -3.84 15.55
C HIS A 180 0.15 -4.56 15.91
N GLY A 181 0.20 -5.59 16.77
CA GLY A 181 -0.97 -6.40 17.13
C GLY A 181 -2.10 -5.57 17.76
N PRO A 182 -1.87 -4.93 18.92
CA PRO A 182 -2.87 -4.06 19.55
C PRO A 182 -3.37 -2.90 18.67
N ILE A 183 -2.49 -2.27 17.88
CA ILE A 183 -2.86 -1.24 16.89
C ILE A 183 -3.82 -1.83 15.86
N THR A 184 -3.49 -3.00 15.32
CA THR A 184 -4.30 -3.71 14.32
C THR A 184 -5.67 -4.07 14.89
N ASP A 185 -5.73 -4.60 16.11
CA ASP A 185 -6.97 -5.00 16.75
C ASP A 185 -7.90 -3.82 17.00
N ARG A 186 -7.36 -2.68 17.45
CA ARG A 186 -8.11 -1.43 17.61
C ARG A 186 -8.63 -0.92 16.27
N ALA A 187 -7.79 -0.90 15.23
CA ALA A 187 -8.18 -0.44 13.90
C ALA A 187 -9.29 -1.33 13.29
N ILE A 188 -9.17 -2.65 13.42
CA ILE A 188 -10.19 -3.61 12.99
C ILE A 188 -11.50 -3.39 13.76
N GLY A 189 -11.44 -3.17 15.08
CA GLY A 189 -12.62 -2.86 15.89
C GLY A 189 -13.34 -1.60 15.41
N LYS A 190 -12.62 -0.51 15.15
CA LYS A 190 -13.18 0.73 14.59
C LYS A 190 -13.80 0.50 13.21
N LEU A 191 -13.10 -0.21 12.32
CA LEU A 191 -13.58 -0.55 10.99
C LEU A 191 -14.91 -1.30 11.05
N LEU A 192 -14.96 -2.43 11.76
CA LEU A 192 -16.15 -3.28 11.84
C LEU A 192 -17.35 -2.54 12.45
N THR A 193 -17.08 -1.68 13.45
CA THR A 193 -18.10 -0.80 14.03
C THR A 193 -18.63 0.20 13.00
N SER A 194 -17.74 0.81 12.19
CA SER A 194 -18.12 1.82 11.20
C SER A 194 -19.01 1.30 10.09
N ILE A 195 -18.82 0.04 9.69
CA ILE A 195 -19.61 -0.63 8.65
C ILE A 195 -20.78 -1.45 9.21
N ASN A 196 -20.98 -1.45 10.54
CA ASN A 196 -22.03 -2.19 11.25
C ASN A 196 -22.08 -3.69 10.87
N VAL A 197 -20.93 -4.33 10.86
CA VAL A 197 -20.77 -5.76 10.54
C VAL A 197 -20.30 -6.51 11.78
N ASP A 198 -20.88 -7.69 12.02
CA ASP A 198 -20.44 -8.57 13.11
C ASP A 198 -18.93 -8.87 13.01
N PRO A 199 -18.19 -9.08 14.10
CA PRO A 199 -16.76 -9.28 13.96
C PRO A 199 -16.39 -10.57 13.25
N GLY A 200 -17.09 -11.69 13.51
CA GLY A 200 -16.82 -13.02 12.94
C GLY A 200 -15.35 -13.50 13.02
N GLU A 201 -15.06 -14.62 13.67
CA GLU A 201 -13.66 -15.08 13.86
C GLU A 201 -12.84 -15.13 12.55
N ASN A 202 -13.42 -15.68 11.47
CA ASN A 202 -12.77 -15.74 10.16
C ASN A 202 -12.45 -14.34 9.58
N ARG A 203 -13.35 -13.38 9.75
CA ARG A 203 -13.20 -12.02 9.23
C ARG A 203 -12.13 -11.26 10.01
N ILE A 204 -12.11 -11.36 11.35
CA ILE A 204 -11.02 -10.80 12.16
C ILE A 204 -9.67 -11.39 11.71
N ARG A 205 -9.59 -12.71 11.54
CA ARG A 205 -8.37 -13.39 11.10
C ARG A 205 -7.91 -12.87 9.73
N LEU A 206 -8.83 -12.75 8.78
CA LEU A 206 -8.52 -12.25 7.43
C LEU A 206 -8.06 -10.79 7.45
N LEU A 207 -8.72 -9.92 8.22
CA LEU A 207 -8.33 -8.51 8.37
C LEU A 207 -6.97 -8.35 9.06
N ARG A 208 -6.66 -9.17 10.06
CA ARG A 208 -5.33 -9.21 10.70
C ARG A 208 -4.24 -9.63 9.72
N SER A 209 -4.51 -10.64 8.90
CA SER A 209 -3.60 -11.10 7.85
C SER A 209 -3.32 -9.98 6.83
N LEU A 210 -4.36 -9.27 6.40
CA LEU A 210 -4.20 -8.12 5.52
C LEU A 210 -3.38 -7.00 6.18
N ALA A 211 -3.68 -6.64 7.43
CA ALA A 211 -2.92 -5.61 8.16
C ALA A 211 -1.44 -5.96 8.28
N TYR A 212 -1.12 -7.23 8.58
CA TYR A 212 0.25 -7.72 8.62
C TYR A 212 0.96 -7.56 7.27
N GLU A 213 0.30 -7.95 6.16
CA GLU A 213 0.87 -7.79 4.82
C GLU A 213 1.03 -6.32 4.42
N LEU A 214 0.13 -5.43 4.84
CA LEU A 214 0.24 -3.98 4.61
C LEU A 214 1.49 -3.38 5.28
N PHE A 215 1.81 -3.81 6.50
CA PHE A 215 3.04 -3.41 7.18
C PHE A 215 4.27 -4.08 6.56
N ARG A 216 4.22 -5.40 6.33
CA ARG A 216 5.34 -6.19 5.80
C ARG A 216 5.79 -5.72 4.41
N ARG A 217 4.85 -5.34 3.55
CA ARG A 217 5.13 -4.85 2.19
C ARG A 217 5.41 -3.36 2.12
N GLU A 218 5.49 -2.68 3.28
CA GLU A 218 5.68 -1.22 3.39
C GLU A 218 4.63 -0.39 2.64
N ILE A 219 3.43 -0.94 2.41
CA ILE A 219 2.29 -0.18 1.85
C ILE A 219 1.88 0.89 2.86
N ILE A 220 1.83 0.52 4.14
CA ILE A 220 1.81 1.49 5.23
C ILE A 220 3.25 1.69 5.69
N PRO A 221 3.87 2.87 5.44
CA PRO A 221 5.26 3.11 5.76
C PRO A 221 5.42 3.37 7.27
N TYR A 222 5.30 2.31 8.07
CA TYR A 222 5.16 2.34 9.52
C TYR A 222 6.15 3.29 10.19
N ARG A 223 7.45 3.13 9.89
CA ARG A 223 8.53 3.97 10.43
C ARG A 223 8.39 5.45 10.09
N ASN A 224 7.90 5.78 8.89
CA ASN A 224 7.74 7.16 8.44
C ASN A 224 6.63 7.88 9.22
N LEU A 225 5.66 7.14 9.75
CA LEU A 225 4.61 7.68 10.62
C LEU A 225 5.18 8.21 11.95
N PHE A 226 6.40 7.79 12.34
CA PHE A 226 7.13 8.26 13.52
C PHE A 226 8.26 9.24 13.19
N SER A 227 8.26 9.83 11.99
CA SER A 227 9.30 10.76 11.52
C SER A 227 9.53 12.00 12.41
N ARG A 228 8.58 12.35 13.28
CA ARG A 228 8.77 13.40 14.30
C ARG A 228 9.61 12.93 15.49
N PHE A 229 9.38 11.72 15.98
CA PHE A 229 10.07 11.17 17.15
C PHE A 229 11.51 10.77 16.85
N ILE A 230 11.76 10.24 15.65
CA ILE A 230 13.08 9.71 15.28
C ILE A 230 14.18 10.80 15.41
N PRO A 231 14.02 12.03 14.88
CA PRO A 231 14.98 13.11 15.11
C PRO A 231 15.13 13.51 16.59
N GLU A 232 14.04 13.55 17.35
CA GLU A 232 14.07 13.91 18.78
C GLU A 232 14.89 12.90 19.60
N LEU A 233 14.63 11.61 19.40
CA LEU A 233 15.37 10.50 20.00
C LEU A 233 16.86 10.55 19.59
N LYS A 234 17.14 10.86 18.33
CA LYS A 234 18.52 11.01 17.84
C LYS A 234 19.23 12.19 18.52
N ASN A 235 18.57 13.34 18.60
CA ASN A 235 19.12 14.54 19.25
C ASN A 235 19.38 14.30 20.74
N TYR A 236 18.50 13.53 21.39
CA TYR A 236 18.72 13.11 22.77
C TYR A 236 19.99 12.29 22.92
N LEU A 237 20.21 11.27 22.08
CA LEU A 237 21.45 10.48 22.11
C LEU A 237 22.71 11.33 21.82
N ILE A 238 22.61 12.30 20.92
CA ILE A 238 23.70 13.27 20.66
C ILE A 238 23.98 14.09 21.93
N SER A 239 22.96 14.60 22.62
CA SER A 239 23.15 15.36 23.87
C SER A 239 23.77 14.55 25.00
N LYS A 240 23.61 13.22 24.97
CA LYS A 240 24.23 12.28 25.92
C LYS A 240 25.60 11.77 25.44
N GLY A 241 26.10 12.27 24.30
CA GLY A 241 27.40 11.87 23.75
C GLY A 241 27.46 10.43 23.25
N ARG A 242 26.31 9.82 22.92
CA ARG A 242 26.21 8.44 22.43
C ARG A 242 26.31 8.31 20.92
N ILE A 243 25.97 9.37 20.19
CA ILE A 243 26.07 9.46 18.74
C ILE A 243 26.77 10.77 18.41
N GLU A 244 27.68 10.72 17.44
CA GLU A 244 28.30 11.93 16.92
C GLU A 244 27.25 12.81 16.22
N PRO A 245 27.23 14.14 16.48
CA PRO A 245 26.36 15.03 15.76
C PRO A 245 26.64 14.94 14.25
N PRO A 246 25.61 15.06 13.39
CA PRO A 246 25.84 15.13 11.96
C PRO A 246 26.86 16.24 11.69
N ALA A 247 27.89 15.94 10.89
CA ALA A 247 28.85 16.94 10.46
C ALA A 247 28.08 18.17 9.98
N ARG A 248 28.38 19.36 10.53
CA ARG A 248 27.68 20.59 10.18
C ARG A 248 27.58 20.64 8.65
N PRO A 249 26.40 20.90 8.06
CA PRO A 249 26.32 21.14 6.63
C PRO A 249 27.34 22.23 6.33
N ARG A 250 28.28 21.93 5.42
CA ARG A 250 29.27 22.92 5.00
C ARG A 250 28.48 24.17 4.60
N SER A 251 28.81 25.31 5.20
CA SER A 251 28.21 26.60 4.83
C SER A 251 28.18 26.68 3.29
N PRO A 252 27.09 27.22 2.69
CA PRO A 252 26.98 27.30 1.24
C PRO A 252 28.28 27.89 0.68
N VAL A 253 28.94 27.12 -0.18
CA VAL A 253 30.18 27.48 -0.85
C VAL A 253 30.00 28.89 -1.42
N SER A 254 30.79 29.85 -0.94
CA SER A 254 30.70 31.24 -1.41
C SER A 254 30.83 31.30 -2.94
N GLU A 255 30.16 32.25 -3.60
CA GLU A 255 30.31 32.43 -5.06
C GLU A 255 31.79 32.60 -5.46
N GLU A 256 32.60 33.21 -4.61
CA GLU A 256 34.05 33.35 -4.79
C GLU A 256 34.77 31.99 -4.81
N GLU A 257 34.37 31.05 -3.94
CA GLU A 257 34.91 29.69 -3.96
C GLU A 257 34.42 28.89 -5.18
N LYS A 258 33.18 29.09 -5.64
CA LYS A 258 32.68 28.46 -6.88
C LYS A 258 33.47 28.92 -8.11
N ILE A 259 33.74 30.22 -8.20
CA ILE A 259 34.57 30.81 -9.27
C ILE A 259 35.99 30.24 -9.21
N ALA A 260 36.58 30.20 -8.01
CA ALA A 260 37.91 29.63 -7.82
C ALA A 260 37.97 28.15 -8.23
N ARG A 261 36.99 27.34 -7.82
CA ARG A 261 36.89 25.92 -8.22
C ARG A 261 36.83 25.75 -9.74
N ARG A 262 36.02 26.56 -10.43
CA ARG A 262 35.93 26.51 -11.90
C ARG A 262 37.26 26.87 -12.57
N LEU A 263 37.95 27.90 -12.09
CA LEU A 263 39.25 28.31 -12.65
C LEU A 263 40.29 27.19 -12.56
N PHE A 264 40.25 26.42 -11.47
CA PHE A 264 41.09 25.25 -11.26
C PHE A 264 40.47 23.94 -11.75
N ALA A 265 39.36 23.97 -12.50
CA ALA A 265 38.66 22.80 -13.02
C ALA A 265 38.30 21.74 -11.96
N TYR A 266 37.88 22.17 -10.78
CA TYR A 266 37.26 21.34 -9.75
C TYR A 266 35.75 21.36 -9.89
N SER A 267 35.13 20.18 -9.74
CA SER A 267 33.67 20.10 -9.57
C SER A 267 33.25 20.71 -8.23
N PRO A 268 32.02 21.26 -8.12
CA PRO A 268 31.52 21.89 -6.90
C PRO A 268 31.66 21.00 -5.66
N ASP A 269 31.40 19.70 -5.82
CA ASP A 269 31.36 18.72 -4.72
C ASP A 269 32.67 17.93 -4.56
N GLN A 270 33.67 18.18 -5.42
CA GLN A 270 34.93 17.45 -5.36
C GLN A 270 35.79 17.93 -4.17
N PRO A 271 36.33 17.03 -3.34
CA PRO A 271 37.29 17.40 -2.31
C PRO A 271 38.57 17.98 -2.94
N ILE A 272 39.08 19.07 -2.36
CA ILE A 272 40.32 19.71 -2.83
C ILE A 272 41.51 18.91 -2.30
N ILE A 273 42.24 18.29 -3.21
CA ILE A 273 43.50 17.61 -2.91
C ILE A 273 44.63 18.62 -3.08
N LEU A 274 45.35 18.94 -1.98
CA LEU A 274 46.35 20.02 -1.96
C LEU A 274 47.47 19.85 -2.99
N LYS A 275 47.88 18.61 -3.25
CA LYS A 275 48.88 18.28 -4.26
C LYS A 275 48.40 18.68 -5.66
N ASP A 276 47.19 18.27 -6.02
CA ASP A 276 46.59 18.56 -7.32
C ASP A 276 46.37 20.07 -7.51
N LEU A 277 45.94 20.79 -6.46
CA LEU A 277 45.76 22.23 -6.50
C LEU A 277 47.10 22.95 -6.78
N LYS A 278 48.18 22.52 -6.12
CA LYS A 278 49.54 23.04 -6.35
C LYS A 278 50.02 22.77 -7.77
N ASP A 279 49.75 21.58 -8.31
CA ASP A 279 50.18 21.22 -9.65
C ASP A 279 49.42 21.99 -10.72
N ARG A 280 48.09 22.15 -10.56
CA ARG A 280 47.26 22.98 -11.45
C ARG A 280 47.66 24.46 -11.39
N TYR A 281 47.96 24.99 -10.21
CA TYR A 281 48.49 26.35 -10.04
C TYR A 281 49.81 26.55 -10.78
N LYS A 282 50.78 25.65 -10.60
CA LYS A 282 52.05 25.71 -11.32
C LYS A 282 51.84 25.70 -12.83
N ASN A 283 50.94 24.87 -13.34
CA ASN A 283 50.66 24.77 -14.78
C ASN A 283 50.01 26.04 -15.33
N LEU A 284 49.06 26.64 -14.60
CA LEU A 284 48.45 27.92 -14.98
C LEU A 284 49.46 29.06 -14.95
N MET A 285 50.31 29.14 -13.91
CA MET A 285 51.34 30.18 -13.82
C MET A 285 52.40 30.03 -14.90
N LYS A 286 52.80 28.81 -15.29
CA LYS A 286 53.70 28.62 -16.45
C LYS A 286 53.15 29.20 -17.76
N LYS A 287 51.83 29.30 -17.90
CA LYS A 287 51.15 29.82 -19.10
C LYS A 287 50.85 31.31 -19.03
N TYR A 288 50.56 31.84 -17.85
CA TYR A 288 50.04 33.20 -17.67
C TYR A 288 50.92 34.12 -16.80
N HIS A 289 52.12 33.68 -16.38
CA HIS A 289 53.04 34.56 -15.65
C HIS A 289 53.45 35.76 -16.50
N PRO A 290 53.43 37.00 -15.98
CA PRO A 290 53.74 38.22 -16.75
C PRO A 290 55.13 38.18 -17.39
N ASP A 291 56.12 37.60 -16.72
CA ASP A 291 57.48 37.43 -17.27
C ASP A 291 57.56 36.48 -18.48
N ILE A 292 56.57 35.59 -18.64
CA ILE A 292 56.48 34.63 -19.74
C ILE A 292 55.49 35.11 -20.81
N ASN A 293 54.41 35.76 -20.37
CA ASN A 293 53.35 36.33 -21.19
C ASN A 293 53.03 37.75 -20.67
N PRO A 294 53.55 38.81 -21.31
CA PRO A 294 53.36 40.19 -20.87
C PRO A 294 51.89 40.62 -20.76
N GLU A 295 50.98 40.01 -21.52
CA GLU A 295 49.53 40.26 -21.46
C GLU A 295 48.83 39.44 -20.34
N GLY A 296 49.56 38.55 -19.67
CA GLY A 296 49.04 37.61 -18.66
C GLY A 296 48.84 38.21 -17.26
N LEU A 297 49.22 39.47 -17.03
CA LEU A 297 49.22 40.10 -15.70
C LEU A 297 47.86 39.99 -14.99
N GLU A 298 46.76 40.36 -15.64
CA GLU A 298 45.44 40.29 -15.02
C GLU A 298 45.00 38.84 -14.74
N LYS A 299 45.33 37.92 -15.66
CA LYS A 299 45.02 36.50 -15.47
C LYS A 299 45.82 35.89 -14.31
N SER A 300 47.08 36.29 -14.13
CA SER A 300 47.90 35.84 -12.99
C SER A 300 47.35 36.33 -11.64
N LYS A 301 46.82 37.55 -11.57
CA LYS A 301 46.17 38.08 -10.35
C LYS A 301 44.91 37.28 -10.00
N GLU A 302 44.09 36.95 -11.00
CA GLU A 302 42.90 36.10 -10.85
C GLU A 302 43.28 34.70 -10.34
N ILE A 303 44.30 34.07 -10.93
CA ILE A 303 44.81 32.75 -10.53
C ILE A 303 45.31 32.77 -9.08
N ASN A 304 46.08 33.79 -8.69
CA ASN A 304 46.59 33.92 -7.32
C ASN A 304 45.45 34.07 -6.30
N ARG A 305 44.45 34.91 -6.61
CA ARG A 305 43.30 35.15 -5.74
C ARG A 305 42.47 33.88 -5.55
N ALA A 306 42.22 33.14 -6.63
CA ALA A 306 41.52 31.87 -6.61
C ALA A 306 42.32 30.78 -5.87
N TYR A 307 43.64 30.72 -6.04
CA TYR A 307 44.50 29.78 -5.32
C TYR A 307 44.45 30.02 -3.81
N CYS A 308 44.56 31.27 -3.37
CA CYS A 308 44.43 31.66 -1.97
C CYS A 308 43.06 31.30 -1.37
N GLN A 309 41.99 31.39 -2.16
CA GLN A 309 40.64 31.02 -1.73
C GLN A 309 40.48 29.51 -1.50
N LEU A 310 41.25 28.69 -2.22
CA LEU A 310 41.16 27.22 -2.18
C LEU A 310 42.20 26.57 -1.25
N LEU A 311 43.12 27.33 -0.66
CA LEU A 311 44.09 26.82 0.29
C LEU A 311 43.41 26.44 1.63
N PRO A 312 43.63 25.23 2.15
CA PRO A 312 43.11 24.84 3.45
C PRO A 312 43.85 25.62 4.56
N GLY A 313 43.16 26.53 5.25
CA GLY A 313 43.75 27.30 6.36
C GLY A 313 43.24 28.74 6.55
N LYS A 314 41.93 28.97 6.47
CA LYS A 314 41.27 30.12 7.08
C LYS A 314 40.22 29.65 8.07
#